data_AF-A0A4Y2S252-F1
#
_entry.id   AF-A0A4Y2S252-F1
#
_cell.length_a   1.000
_cell.length_b   1.000
_cell.length_c   1.000
_cell.angle_alpha   90.00
_cell.angle_beta   90.00
_cell.angle_gamma   90.00
#
_symmetry.space_group_name_H-M   'P 1'
#
loop_
_entity.id
_entity.type
_entity.pdbx_description
1 polymer ?
#
loop_
_entity_poly.entity_id
_entity_poly.type
_entity_poly.pdbx_seq_one_letter_code
_entity_poly.pdbx_strand_id
1 'polypeptide(L)'
;MTVEKVLYEICKVLQSKKTLRLDEKLIFDIVTVRRPIGAGRKSILNIEVDRLRKKSVVAIPSDNENICCARAIVVGHAAITKNRQYNSIRNGSKPLQKTLALKLHEHSGVPIGPCGLDEIKKFEELLDVQIHVISAEHFNKIIKRKSRSPEEHICGESKCVSCKQFVCMNRHLCFLEQKKPKPSSEKLIFFDFEAMQETGEHIVNFAVLQYYDGQEVVIEGVDVIKKFCDFLFSKCHEGFTAIAHNLKGYDGQFILGHLLSQGIKPHVITNGSMLMSMEIVSHKIRLIDSLNFLPMPLSKFPKTVGLEELTKRYFPHLFNTAENQAYLGALPDVDNYAPNFMNPQDVRSS
;
A
#
# COMPACT_ATOMS: atom_id res chain seq x y z
N MET A 1 13.60 -16.33 0.66
CA MET A 1 14.69 -15.43 1.12
C MET A 1 15.26 -16.09 2.36
N THR A 2 16.45 -16.68 2.28
CA THR A 2 17.00 -17.47 3.40
C THR A 2 17.67 -16.56 4.42
N VAL A 3 17.76 -17.03 5.66
CA VAL A 3 18.41 -16.31 6.77
C VAL A 3 19.86 -15.99 6.40
N GLU A 4 20.56 -16.89 5.70
CA GLU A 4 21.94 -16.61 5.26
C GLU A 4 22.00 -15.45 4.28
N LYS A 5 21.03 -15.29 3.37
CA LYS A 5 21.02 -14.17 2.42
C LYS A 5 20.78 -12.83 3.11
N VAL A 6 19.93 -12.80 4.13
CA VAL A 6 19.64 -11.57 4.90
C VAL A 6 20.84 -11.21 5.77
N LEU A 7 21.39 -12.17 6.50
CA LEU A 7 22.61 -11.97 7.30
C LEU A 7 23.81 -11.60 6.42
N TYR A 8 23.93 -12.20 5.24
CA TYR A 8 24.99 -11.87 4.27
C TYR A 8 24.88 -10.41 3.80
N GLU A 9 23.69 -9.95 3.40
CA GLU A 9 23.52 -8.55 2.99
C GLU A 9 23.70 -7.58 4.17
N ILE A 10 23.28 -7.95 5.38
CA ILE A 10 23.54 -7.17 6.60
C ILE A 10 25.05 -7.09 6.89
N CYS A 11 25.76 -8.22 6.90
CA CYS A 11 27.21 -8.27 7.11
C CYS A 11 28.01 -7.52 6.04
N LYS A 12 27.56 -7.59 4.78
CA LYS A 12 28.15 -6.88 3.64
C LYS A 12 28.02 -5.36 3.78
N VAL A 13 26.90 -4.87 4.31
CA VAL A 13 26.69 -3.44 4.59
C VAL A 13 27.46 -3.01 5.85
N LEU A 14 27.49 -3.85 6.89
CA LEU A 14 28.16 -3.60 8.17
C LEU A 14 29.70 -3.57 8.08
N GLN A 15 30.31 -4.27 7.12
CA GLN A 15 31.76 -4.21 6.89
C GLN A 15 32.28 -2.80 6.59
N SER A 16 31.41 -1.83 6.29
CA SER A 16 31.81 -0.45 5.99
C SER A 16 31.87 0.50 7.19
N LYS A 17 31.31 0.18 8.37
CA LYS A 17 31.44 1.04 9.59
C LYS A 17 31.10 0.31 10.89
N LYS A 18 32.10 0.29 11.79
CA LYS A 18 32.14 0.08 13.26
C LYS A 18 31.23 -1.00 13.88
N THR A 19 31.89 -1.88 14.65
CA THR A 19 31.37 -2.96 15.51
C THR A 19 30.05 -2.65 16.22
N LEU A 20 29.08 -3.54 16.04
CA LEU A 20 27.79 -3.55 16.72
C LEU A 20 27.97 -4.25 18.08
N ARG A 21 27.69 -3.56 19.19
CA ARG A 21 27.67 -4.18 20.52
C ARG A 21 26.27 -4.74 20.78
N LEU A 22 26.20 -5.99 21.24
CA LEU A 22 24.98 -6.81 21.35
C LEU A 22 24.30 -6.69 22.72
N ASP A 23 24.77 -5.79 23.57
CA ASP A 23 24.27 -5.49 24.92
C ASP A 23 23.18 -4.41 24.95
N GLU A 24 22.86 -3.79 23.81
CA GLU A 24 21.78 -2.82 23.68
C GLU A 24 20.60 -3.37 22.85
N LYS A 25 19.37 -2.94 23.19
CA LYS A 25 18.13 -3.32 22.50
C LYS A 25 18.28 -3.09 20.99
N LEU A 26 18.33 -4.17 20.23
CA LEU A 26 18.42 -4.13 18.77
C LEU A 26 17.04 -3.77 18.18
N ILE A 27 16.87 -2.51 17.78
CA ILE A 27 15.63 -2.04 17.16
C ILE A 27 15.74 -2.17 15.65
N PHE A 28 14.90 -3.02 15.05
CA PHE A 28 14.80 -3.16 13.60
C PHE A 28 13.75 -2.21 13.05
N ASP A 29 14.20 -1.22 12.29
CA ASP A 29 13.32 -0.31 11.55
C ASP A 29 13.01 -0.86 10.16
N ILE A 30 11.89 -1.56 10.04
CA ILE A 30 11.47 -2.20 8.80
C ILE A 30 10.53 -1.28 8.01
N VAL A 31 11.01 -0.77 6.88
CA VAL A 31 10.22 0.07 5.98
C VAL A 31 9.55 -0.78 4.91
N THR A 32 8.23 -0.95 4.99
CA THR A 32 7.45 -1.60 3.93
C THR A 32 7.14 -0.62 2.80
N VAL A 33 7.61 -0.91 1.58
CA VAL A 33 7.26 -0.16 0.37
C VAL A 33 6.14 -0.90 -0.37
N ARG A 34 4.93 -0.35 -0.38
CA ARG A 34 3.86 -0.87 -1.25
C ARG A 34 4.26 -0.63 -2.71
N ARG A 35 4.41 -1.71 -3.49
CA ARG A 35 4.49 -1.59 -4.95
C ARG A 35 3.13 -1.13 -5.47
N PRO A 36 3.05 -0.15 -6.40
CA PRO A 36 1.79 0.18 -7.05
C PRO A 36 1.30 -1.06 -7.83
N ILE A 37 0.10 -1.54 -7.49
CA ILE A 37 -0.57 -2.63 -8.20
C ILE A 37 -1.30 -2.00 -9.39
N GLY A 38 -0.92 -2.38 -10.61
CA GLY A 38 -1.61 -1.95 -11.82
C GLY A 38 -2.97 -2.63 -11.93
N ALA A 39 -4.05 -1.86 -11.88
CA ALA A 39 -5.39 -2.35 -12.18
C ALA A 39 -5.55 -2.47 -13.71
N GLY A 40 -5.79 -3.69 -14.20
CA GLY A 40 -5.92 -3.97 -15.62
C GLY A 40 -7.23 -3.45 -16.24
N ARG A 41 -7.10 -2.60 -17.26
CA ARG A 41 -7.79 -2.67 -18.57
C ARG A 41 -6.90 -2.00 -19.62
N LYS A 42 -6.44 -2.82 -20.59
CA LYS A 42 -5.37 -2.55 -21.60
C LYS A 42 -4.10 -1.93 -21.02
N SER A 43 -2.98 -2.63 -21.14
CA SER A 43 -1.67 -2.03 -20.88
C SER A 43 -1.51 -0.81 -21.79
N ILE A 44 -1.51 0.38 -21.20
CA ILE A 44 -1.04 1.59 -21.86
C ILE A 44 0.48 1.38 -21.99
N LEU A 45 0.91 0.78 -23.09
CA LEU A 45 2.31 0.40 -23.32
C LEU A 45 3.16 1.65 -23.59
N ASN A 46 2.54 2.70 -24.14
CA ASN A 46 3.18 3.98 -24.38
C ASN A 46 2.18 5.12 -24.17
N ILE A 47 2.27 5.80 -23.02
CA ILE A 47 1.42 6.94 -22.65
C ILE A 47 1.43 8.03 -23.73
N GLU A 48 2.55 8.26 -24.39
CA GLU A 48 2.70 9.31 -25.41
C GLU A 48 1.91 9.01 -26.67
N VAL A 49 1.89 7.73 -27.07
CA VAL A 49 1.22 7.28 -28.29
C VAL A 49 -0.26 7.01 -28.03
N ASP A 50 -0.60 6.39 -26.91
CA ASP A 50 -1.98 5.98 -26.62
C ASP A 50 -2.90 7.15 -26.25
N ARG A 51 -2.37 8.24 -25.67
CA ARG A 51 -3.16 9.47 -25.41
C ARG A 51 -3.62 10.16 -26.70
N LEU A 52 -2.82 10.08 -27.76
CA LEU A 52 -3.08 10.72 -29.05
C LEU A 52 -3.98 9.86 -29.97
N ARG A 53 -4.08 8.55 -29.73
CA ARG A 53 -4.90 7.62 -30.53
C ARG A 53 -6.38 7.56 -30.13
N LYS A 54 -6.76 8.13 -28.99
CA LYS A 54 -8.16 8.13 -28.55
C LYS A 54 -9.02 8.98 -29.48
N LYS A 55 -10.08 8.40 -30.04
CA LYS A 55 -11.06 9.12 -30.88
C LYS A 55 -11.72 10.32 -30.19
N SER A 56 -11.76 10.32 -28.86
CA SER A 56 -12.29 11.40 -28.02
C SER A 56 -11.30 12.53 -27.75
N VAL A 57 -10.05 12.43 -28.22
CA VAL A 57 -9.01 13.44 -28.05
C VAL A 57 -8.72 14.07 -29.42
N VAL A 58 -8.73 15.40 -29.49
CA VAL A 58 -8.30 16.13 -30.68
C VAL A 58 -6.82 16.48 -30.52
N ALA A 59 -5.97 15.88 -31.34
CA ALA A 59 -4.55 16.19 -31.37
C ALA A 59 -4.31 17.52 -32.07
N ILE A 60 -3.57 18.42 -31.42
CA ILE A 60 -3.09 19.66 -32.03
C ILE A 60 -1.67 19.42 -32.54
N PRO A 61 -1.36 19.78 -33.80
CA PRO A 61 -0.02 19.63 -34.34
C PRO A 61 0.97 20.49 -33.54
N SER A 62 2.18 19.97 -33.36
CA SER A 62 3.31 20.73 -32.81
C SER A 62 3.83 21.70 -33.86
N ASP A 63 3.98 22.97 -33.50
CA ASP A 63 4.51 24.01 -34.37
C ASP A 63 5.78 24.62 -33.78
N ASN A 64 6.70 25.09 -34.62
CA ASN A 64 7.94 25.75 -34.19
C ASN A 64 7.70 27.05 -33.41
N GLU A 65 6.50 27.63 -33.51
CA GLU A 65 6.12 28.90 -32.87
C GLU A 65 5.55 28.72 -31.45
N ASN A 66 5.44 27.49 -30.94
CA ASN A 66 4.97 27.18 -29.58
C ASN A 66 3.54 27.64 -29.23
N ILE A 67 2.70 27.95 -30.21
CA ILE A 67 1.30 28.41 -30.05
C ILE A 67 0.27 27.27 -29.86
N CYS A 68 0.73 26.07 -29.50
CA CYS A 68 -0.14 24.89 -29.40
C CYS A 68 -1.25 25.03 -28.35
N CYS A 69 -0.99 25.79 -27.28
CA CYS A 69 -1.98 26.10 -26.24
C CYS A 69 -3.15 26.92 -26.79
N ALA A 70 -2.86 28.07 -27.43
CA ALA A 70 -3.88 28.92 -28.03
C ALA A 70 -4.68 28.18 -29.11
N ARG A 71 -4.02 27.33 -29.92
CA ARG A 71 -4.70 26.47 -30.90
C ARG A 71 -5.67 25.49 -30.24
N ALA A 72 -5.27 24.84 -29.14
CA ALA A 72 -6.14 23.94 -28.40
C ALA A 72 -7.38 24.67 -27.86
N ILE A 73 -7.20 25.88 -27.31
CA ILE A 73 -8.27 26.72 -26.78
C ILE A 73 -9.24 27.14 -27.89
N VAL A 74 -8.74 27.60 -29.03
CA VAL A 74 -9.58 27.99 -30.19
C VAL A 74 -10.43 26.81 -30.68
N VAL A 75 -9.87 25.60 -30.77
CA VAL A 75 -10.61 24.40 -31.17
C VAL A 75 -11.69 24.04 -30.15
N GLY A 76 -11.35 24.07 -28.85
CA GLY A 76 -12.29 23.82 -27.77
C GLY A 76 -13.44 24.83 -27.74
N HIS A 77 -13.12 26.11 -27.84
CA HIS A 77 -14.09 27.20 -27.87
C HIS A 77 -15.04 27.07 -29.08
N ALA A 78 -14.52 26.80 -30.28
CA ALA A 78 -15.33 26.60 -31.47
C ALA A 78 -16.30 25.40 -31.38
N ALA A 79 -15.94 24.37 -30.60
CA ALA A 79 -16.81 23.23 -30.32
C ALA A 79 -17.99 23.63 -29.42
N ILE A 80 -17.72 24.43 -28.38
CA ILE A 80 -18.72 24.90 -27.41
C ILE A 80 -19.69 25.88 -28.08
N THR A 81 -19.18 26.84 -28.84
CA THR A 81 -19.98 27.86 -29.52
C THR A 81 -20.68 27.36 -30.78
N LYS A 82 -20.56 26.06 -31.12
CA LYS A 82 -21.14 25.41 -32.31
C LYS A 82 -20.85 26.18 -33.62
N ASN A 83 -19.59 26.58 -33.81
CA ASN A 83 -19.19 27.37 -34.98
C ASN A 83 -19.41 26.56 -36.28
N ARG A 84 -20.00 27.18 -37.32
CA ARG A 84 -20.21 26.57 -38.65
C ARG A 84 -18.91 26.08 -39.29
N GLN A 85 -17.78 26.70 -38.98
CA GLN A 85 -16.46 26.34 -39.50
C GLN A 85 -15.68 25.38 -38.58
N TYR A 86 -16.31 24.76 -37.58
CA TYR A 86 -15.64 23.90 -36.60
C TYR A 86 -14.76 22.82 -37.24
N ASN A 87 -15.24 22.12 -38.27
CA ASN A 87 -14.45 21.07 -38.95
C ASN A 87 -13.18 21.62 -39.61
N SER A 88 -13.21 22.88 -40.06
CA SER A 88 -12.03 23.56 -40.61
C SER A 88 -11.08 24.06 -39.51
N ILE A 89 -11.60 24.43 -38.34
CA ILE A 89 -10.80 24.87 -37.19
C ILE A 89 -10.14 23.67 -36.49
N ARG A 90 -10.85 22.53 -36.42
CA ARG A 90 -10.40 21.28 -35.80
C ARG A 90 -9.23 20.65 -36.55
N ASN A 91 -9.25 20.70 -37.88
CA ASN A 91 -8.19 20.14 -38.72
C ASN A 91 -6.98 21.08 -38.70
N GLY A 92 -6.03 20.81 -37.79
CA GLY A 92 -4.90 21.70 -37.48
C GLY A 92 -3.87 21.93 -38.60
N SER A 93 -4.05 21.31 -39.76
CA SER A 93 -3.26 21.57 -40.97
C SER A 93 -3.70 22.83 -41.73
N LYS A 94 -4.81 23.48 -41.35
CA LYS A 94 -5.35 24.65 -42.06
C LYS A 94 -4.84 26.00 -41.49
N PRO A 95 -4.59 27.02 -42.34
CA PRO A 95 -4.16 28.36 -41.92
C PRO A 95 -5.11 29.02 -40.91
N LEU A 96 -6.42 28.72 -41.02
CA LEU A 96 -7.47 29.33 -40.21
C LEU A 96 -7.27 29.12 -38.70
N GLN A 97 -6.84 27.93 -38.27
CA GLN A 97 -6.58 27.64 -36.86
C GLN A 97 -5.43 28.50 -36.32
N LYS A 98 -4.35 28.64 -37.12
CA LYS A 98 -3.20 29.48 -36.79
C LYS A 98 -3.59 30.96 -36.70
N THR A 99 -4.33 31.48 -37.68
CA THR A 99 -4.78 32.88 -37.67
C THR A 99 -5.63 33.20 -36.45
N LEU A 100 -6.55 32.31 -36.06
CA LEU A 100 -7.38 32.49 -34.88
C LEU A 100 -6.56 32.42 -33.58
N ALA A 101 -5.57 31.52 -33.50
CA ALA A 101 -4.68 31.44 -32.35
C ALA A 101 -3.83 32.72 -32.19
N LEU A 102 -3.30 33.27 -33.28
CA LEU A 102 -2.55 34.54 -33.27
C LEU A 102 -3.45 35.71 -32.84
N LYS A 103 -4.68 35.77 -33.34
CA LYS A 103 -5.67 36.74 -32.88
C LYS A 103 -5.98 36.58 -31.38
N LEU A 104 -6.03 35.35 -30.86
CA LEU A 104 -6.27 35.12 -29.44
C LEU A 104 -5.13 35.70 -28.58
N HIS A 105 -3.88 35.53 -29.00
CA HIS A 105 -2.71 36.15 -28.35
C HIS A 105 -2.77 37.68 -28.40
N GLU A 106 -3.11 38.25 -29.56
CA GLU A 106 -3.25 39.70 -29.74
C GLU A 106 -4.33 40.30 -28.82
N HIS A 107 -5.54 39.73 -28.81
CA HIS A 107 -6.65 40.25 -28.01
C HIS A 107 -6.49 40.05 -26.49
N SER A 108 -5.73 39.03 -26.08
CA SER A 108 -5.47 38.75 -24.65
C SER A 108 -4.24 39.49 -24.11
N GLY A 109 -3.47 40.17 -24.97
CA GLY A 109 -2.20 40.79 -24.60
C GLY A 109 -1.14 39.77 -24.13
N VAL A 110 -1.28 38.50 -24.53
CA VAL A 110 -0.31 37.44 -24.20
C VAL A 110 0.73 37.37 -25.33
N PRO A 111 2.04 37.49 -25.04
CA PRO A 111 3.07 37.41 -26.07
C PRO A 111 2.98 36.06 -26.80
N ILE A 112 3.28 36.09 -28.11
CA ILE A 112 3.30 34.87 -28.92
C ILE A 112 4.46 33.99 -28.43
N GLY A 113 4.12 32.80 -27.94
CA GLY A 113 5.11 31.90 -27.35
C GLY A 113 4.48 30.81 -26.49
N PRO A 114 5.31 30.08 -25.71
CA PRO A 114 4.83 29.04 -24.83
C PRO A 114 3.89 29.62 -23.77
N CYS A 115 2.74 28.97 -23.56
CA CYS A 115 1.74 29.40 -22.58
C CYS A 115 1.77 28.50 -21.35
N GLY A 116 1.83 29.10 -20.17
CA GLY A 116 1.62 28.48 -18.88
C GLY A 116 0.21 28.71 -18.34
N LEU A 117 0.05 28.59 -17.02
CA LEU A 117 -1.26 28.71 -16.36
C LEU A 117 -1.75 30.16 -16.24
N ASP A 118 -0.84 31.13 -16.23
CA ASP A 118 -1.15 32.55 -16.10
C ASP A 118 -1.68 33.12 -17.41
N GLU A 119 -1.13 32.68 -18.53
CA GLU A 119 -1.65 32.97 -19.88
C GLU A 119 -3.03 32.34 -20.07
N ILE A 120 -3.22 31.11 -19.60
CA ILE A 120 -4.53 30.44 -19.64
C ILE A 120 -5.57 31.23 -18.86
N LYS A 121 -5.22 31.81 -17.71
CA LYS A 121 -6.15 32.66 -16.95
C LYS A 121 -6.60 33.89 -17.75
N LYS A 122 -5.68 34.53 -18.48
CA LYS A 122 -6.02 35.65 -19.38
C LYS A 122 -6.93 35.20 -20.52
N PHE A 123 -6.71 34.00 -21.06
CA PHE A 123 -7.61 33.41 -22.07
C PHE A 123 -9.00 33.06 -21.51
N GLU A 124 -9.08 32.57 -20.26
CA GLU A 124 -10.35 32.32 -19.56
C GLU A 124 -11.16 33.61 -19.38
N GLU A 125 -10.52 34.69 -18.94
CA GLU A 125 -11.14 36.00 -18.73
C GLU A 125 -11.64 36.61 -20.05
N LEU A 126 -10.88 36.47 -21.14
CA LEU A 126 -11.24 36.99 -22.46
C LEU A 126 -12.41 36.23 -23.11
N LEU A 127 -12.43 34.91 -22.97
CA LEU A 127 -13.40 34.04 -23.64
C LEU A 127 -14.64 33.74 -22.79
N ASP A 128 -14.67 34.20 -21.53
CA ASP A 128 -15.72 33.91 -20.55
C ASP A 128 -16.01 32.40 -20.42
N VAL A 129 -14.94 31.60 -20.33
CA VAL A 129 -15.02 30.14 -20.20
C VAL A 129 -14.08 29.62 -19.12
N GLN A 130 -14.46 28.49 -18.52
CA GLN A 130 -13.60 27.76 -17.59
C GLN A 130 -12.75 26.72 -18.33
N ILE A 131 -11.43 26.79 -18.17
CA ILE A 131 -10.46 25.90 -18.84
C ILE A 131 -9.83 24.95 -17.81
N HIS A 132 -10.12 23.66 -17.95
CA HIS A 132 -9.49 22.63 -17.12
C HIS A 132 -8.26 22.02 -17.79
N VAL A 133 -7.08 22.23 -17.18
CA VAL A 133 -5.82 21.64 -17.64
C VAL A 133 -5.58 20.31 -16.92
N ILE A 134 -5.56 19.21 -17.68
CA ILE A 134 -5.33 17.86 -17.19
C ILE A 134 -3.95 17.39 -17.67
N SER A 135 -3.06 17.05 -16.73
CA SER A 135 -1.74 16.54 -17.08
C SER A 135 -1.75 15.01 -17.14
N ALA A 136 -1.41 14.46 -18.30
CA ALA A 136 -1.20 13.03 -18.48
C ALA A 136 -0.04 12.49 -17.61
N GLU A 137 0.99 13.32 -17.40
CA GLU A 137 2.18 12.97 -16.61
C GLU A 137 1.90 12.96 -15.10
N HIS A 138 0.85 13.65 -14.66
CA HIS A 138 0.40 13.67 -13.26
C HIS A 138 -0.85 12.80 -13.06
N PHE A 139 -0.89 11.60 -13.66
CA PHE A 139 -1.98 10.62 -13.50
C PHE A 139 -3.37 11.16 -13.90
N ASN A 140 -3.45 12.00 -14.94
CA ASN A 140 -4.68 12.67 -15.37
C ASN A 140 -5.33 13.54 -14.28
N LYS A 141 -4.53 14.10 -13.36
CA LYS A 141 -5.02 15.06 -12.37
C LYS A 141 -5.16 16.45 -12.99
N ILE A 142 -6.16 17.18 -12.50
CA ILE A 142 -6.33 18.62 -12.76
C ILE A 142 -5.16 19.34 -12.09
N ILE A 143 -4.36 20.08 -12.86
CA ILE A 143 -3.26 20.87 -12.31
C ILE A 143 -3.88 22.02 -11.49
N LYS A 144 -3.64 22.03 -10.17
CA LYS A 144 -4.08 23.14 -9.30
C LYS A 144 -2.99 24.22 -9.23
N ARG A 145 -3.43 25.48 -9.36
CA ARG A 145 -2.72 26.78 -9.49
C ARG A 145 -1.64 27.18 -8.45
N LYS A 146 -0.99 26.29 -7.68
CA LYS A 146 -0.30 26.73 -6.44
C LYS A 146 1.13 26.26 -6.17
N SER A 147 1.85 25.62 -7.08
CA SER A 147 3.10 24.92 -6.67
C SER A 147 4.45 25.54 -7.04
N ARG A 148 4.56 26.59 -7.87
CA ARG A 148 5.86 27.19 -8.26
C ARG A 148 5.68 28.61 -8.79
N SER A 149 6.64 29.52 -8.55
CA SER A 149 6.64 30.85 -9.17
C SER A 149 7.13 30.79 -10.63
N PRO A 150 6.77 31.75 -11.49
CA PRO A 150 7.19 31.76 -12.89
C PRO A 150 8.70 31.86 -13.08
N GLU A 151 9.41 32.56 -12.20
CA GLU A 151 10.86 32.78 -12.32
C GLU A 151 11.68 31.51 -12.06
N GLU A 152 11.11 30.56 -11.32
CA GLU A 152 11.77 29.30 -10.98
C GLU A 152 11.53 28.21 -12.02
N HIS A 153 10.67 28.42 -13.03
CA HIS A 153 10.29 27.38 -13.99
C HIS A 153 11.38 27.06 -15.02
N ILE A 154 11.66 25.77 -15.23
CA ILE A 154 12.48 25.27 -16.34
C ILE A 154 11.64 24.27 -17.15
N CYS A 155 11.50 24.54 -18.44
CA CYS A 155 10.74 23.70 -19.37
C CYS A 155 11.31 22.28 -19.44
N GLY A 156 10.45 21.27 -19.33
CA GLY A 156 10.85 19.85 -19.33
C GLY A 156 11.27 19.30 -17.96
N GLU A 157 11.27 20.12 -16.92
CA GLU A 157 11.34 19.63 -15.54
C GLU A 157 9.96 19.24 -15.01
N SER A 158 9.91 18.15 -14.25
CA SER A 158 8.72 17.78 -13.48
C SER A 158 9.13 17.49 -12.03
N LYS A 159 8.17 17.58 -11.11
CA LYS A 159 8.42 17.27 -9.70
C LYS A 159 8.52 15.75 -9.54
N CYS A 160 9.72 15.26 -9.23
CA CYS A 160 9.93 13.85 -8.95
C CYS A 160 9.06 13.41 -7.74
N VAL A 161 8.30 12.33 -7.91
CA VAL A 161 7.40 11.80 -6.85
C VAL A 161 8.21 11.26 -5.67
N SER A 162 9.43 10.79 -5.94
CA SER A 162 10.35 10.20 -4.96
C SER A 162 11.09 11.27 -4.17
N CYS A 163 12.02 12.02 -4.78
CA CYS A 163 12.85 13.02 -4.08
C CYS A 163 12.19 14.40 -3.88
N LYS A 164 10.97 14.60 -4.41
CA LYS A 164 10.21 15.86 -4.33
C LYS A 164 10.89 17.09 -4.96
N GLN A 165 12.04 16.94 -5.62
CA GLN A 165 12.72 18.00 -6.37
C GLN A 165 12.18 18.12 -7.79
N PHE A 166 12.26 19.32 -8.38
CA PHE A 166 12.00 19.53 -9.81
C PHE A 166 13.25 19.17 -10.60
N VAL A 167 13.08 18.25 -11.54
CA VAL A 167 14.20 17.64 -12.27
C VAL A 167 13.75 17.27 -13.68
N CYS A 168 14.68 17.28 -14.63
CA CYS A 168 14.44 16.76 -15.97
C CYS A 168 14.29 15.23 -15.90
N MET A 169 13.08 14.70 -16.10
CA MET A 169 12.79 13.27 -15.93
C MET A 169 13.62 12.36 -16.84
N ASN A 170 14.01 12.86 -18.02
CA ASN A 170 14.79 12.10 -19.00
C ASN A 170 16.25 11.87 -18.56
N ARG A 171 16.76 12.66 -17.61
CA ARG A 171 18.14 12.56 -17.10
C ARG A 171 18.20 12.37 -15.58
N HIS A 172 17.04 12.25 -14.92
CA HIS A 172 16.97 12.18 -13.48
C HIS A 172 17.29 10.77 -12.97
N LEU A 173 18.49 10.61 -12.40
CA LEU A 173 18.83 9.45 -11.60
C LEU A 173 18.31 9.69 -10.18
N CYS A 174 17.05 9.32 -9.94
CA CYS A 174 16.48 9.40 -8.59
C CYS A 174 17.07 8.30 -7.72
N PHE A 175 17.90 8.67 -6.76
CA PHE A 175 18.23 7.76 -5.67
C PHE A 175 16.97 7.57 -4.81
N LEU A 176 16.67 6.32 -4.46
CA LEU A 176 15.60 6.01 -3.50
C LEU A 176 15.98 6.69 -2.17
N GLU A 177 15.23 7.72 -1.79
CA GLU A 177 15.38 8.30 -0.46
C GLU A 177 15.07 7.22 0.58
N GLN A 178 15.96 7.08 1.55
CA GLN A 178 15.67 6.31 2.75
C GLN A 178 14.45 6.94 3.40
N LYS A 179 13.32 6.20 3.40
CA LYS A 179 12.18 6.63 4.18
C LYS A 179 12.62 6.69 5.63
N LYS A 180 12.38 7.82 6.28
CA LYS A 180 12.54 7.91 7.72
C LYS A 180 11.69 6.80 8.36
N PRO A 181 12.25 6.02 9.28
CA PRO A 181 11.48 5.03 9.99
C PRO A 181 10.30 5.68 10.69
N LYS A 182 9.20 4.94 10.79
CA LYS A 182 8.06 5.41 11.58
C LYS A 182 8.49 5.38 13.05
N PRO A 183 8.03 6.34 13.87
CA PRO A 183 8.26 6.25 15.32
C PRO A 183 7.72 4.92 15.85
N SER A 184 8.41 4.34 16.82
CA SER A 184 7.92 3.17 17.54
C SER A 184 6.56 3.47 18.16
N SER A 185 5.68 2.48 18.15
CA SER A 185 4.32 2.59 18.68
C SER A 185 4.10 1.44 19.65
N GLU A 186 3.69 1.77 20.86
CA GLU A 186 3.32 0.80 21.90
C GLU A 186 1.89 0.25 21.69
N LYS A 187 1.15 0.78 20.71
CA LYS A 187 -0.18 0.29 20.31
C LYS A 187 -0.11 -1.03 19.55
N LEU A 188 0.47 -2.04 20.17
CA LEU A 188 0.62 -3.39 19.64
C LEU A 188 -0.18 -4.35 20.51
N ILE A 189 -0.85 -5.26 19.82
CA ILE A 189 -1.58 -6.38 20.40
C ILE A 189 -1.02 -7.63 19.74
N PHE A 190 -0.63 -8.61 20.53
CA PHE A 190 -0.27 -9.94 20.07
C PHE A 190 -1.42 -10.88 20.39
N PHE A 191 -1.76 -11.80 19.49
CA PHE A 191 -2.80 -12.77 19.78
C PHE A 191 -2.52 -14.12 19.13
N ASP A 192 -3.12 -15.15 19.70
CA ASP A 192 -3.04 -16.54 19.26
C ASP A 192 -4.38 -17.23 19.54
N PHE A 193 -4.76 -18.19 18.69
CA PHE A 193 -5.96 -18.99 18.85
C PHE A 193 -5.62 -20.46 19.01
N GLU A 194 -6.34 -21.13 19.92
CA GLU A 194 -6.45 -22.58 19.91
C GLU A 194 -7.84 -22.98 19.43
N ALA A 195 -7.87 -24.07 18.67
CA ALA A 195 -9.10 -24.59 18.08
C ALA A 195 -9.26 -26.08 18.35
N MET A 196 -10.51 -26.49 18.53
CA MET A 196 -10.91 -27.88 18.47
C MET A 196 -10.99 -28.31 17.00
N GLN A 197 -10.66 -29.57 16.71
CA GLN A 197 -10.62 -30.12 15.34
C GLN A 197 -11.32 -31.49 15.22
N GLU A 198 -12.09 -31.89 16.25
CA GLU A 198 -12.73 -33.21 16.35
C GLU A 198 -13.72 -33.51 15.21
N THR A 199 -14.39 -32.48 14.68
CA THR A 199 -15.38 -32.60 13.60
C THR A 199 -14.76 -32.57 12.20
N GLY A 200 -13.44 -32.36 12.10
CA GLY A 200 -12.74 -32.05 10.86
C GLY A 200 -12.82 -30.57 10.44
N GLU A 201 -13.62 -29.77 11.16
CA GLU A 201 -13.59 -28.31 11.06
C GLU A 201 -12.88 -27.73 12.29
N HIS A 202 -12.06 -26.70 12.08
CA HIS A 202 -11.38 -26.02 13.17
C HIS A 202 -12.32 -25.00 13.80
N ILE A 203 -12.65 -25.17 15.08
CA ILE A 203 -13.53 -24.28 15.84
C ILE A 203 -12.73 -23.68 17.00
N VAL A 204 -12.50 -22.37 16.96
CA VAL A 204 -11.74 -21.67 18.01
C VAL A 204 -12.51 -21.68 19.33
N ASN A 205 -11.89 -22.26 20.35
CA ASN A 205 -12.43 -22.38 21.71
C ASN A 205 -11.62 -21.61 22.76
N PHE A 206 -10.44 -21.12 22.39
CA PHE A 206 -9.57 -20.35 23.27
C PHE A 206 -8.79 -19.30 22.47
N ALA A 207 -8.75 -18.07 22.97
CA ALA A 207 -8.01 -16.97 22.37
C ALA A 207 -7.27 -16.19 23.45
N VAL A 208 -6.00 -15.93 23.22
CA VAL A 208 -5.17 -15.10 24.10
C VAL A 208 -4.79 -13.83 23.36
N LEU A 209 -4.89 -12.70 24.05
CA LEU A 209 -4.51 -11.39 23.55
C LEU A 209 -3.57 -10.74 24.57
N GLN A 210 -2.38 -10.37 24.14
CA GLN A 210 -1.35 -9.74 24.97
C GLN A 210 -1.05 -8.34 24.44
N TYR A 211 -1.15 -7.32 25.30
CA TYR A 211 -0.75 -5.95 24.99
C TYR A 211 0.77 -5.80 25.05
N TYR A 212 1.28 -4.72 24.47
CA TYR A 212 2.71 -4.40 24.48
C TYR A 212 3.33 -4.31 25.89
N ASP A 213 2.55 -3.88 26.89
CA ASP A 213 2.96 -3.78 28.29
C ASP A 213 2.95 -5.13 29.04
N GLY A 214 2.54 -6.21 28.37
CA GLY A 214 2.45 -7.56 28.93
C GLY A 214 1.10 -7.88 29.57
N GLN A 215 0.12 -6.97 29.56
CA GLN A 215 -1.22 -7.30 30.03
C GLN A 215 -1.87 -8.34 29.10
N GLU A 216 -2.45 -9.40 29.69
CA GLU A 216 -3.10 -10.47 28.96
C GLU A 216 -4.62 -10.48 29.17
N VAL A 217 -5.35 -10.78 28.10
CA VAL A 217 -6.78 -10.99 28.08
C VAL A 217 -7.03 -12.36 27.45
N VAL A 218 -7.72 -13.22 28.19
CA VAL A 218 -8.09 -14.56 27.74
C VAL A 218 -9.59 -14.57 27.43
N ILE A 219 -9.95 -15.15 26.29
CA ILE A 219 -11.34 -15.33 25.85
C ILE A 219 -11.52 -16.81 25.51
N GLU A 220 -12.37 -17.49 26.28
CA GLU A 220 -12.59 -18.93 26.15
C GLU A 220 -14.10 -19.29 26.10
N GLY A 221 -14.37 -20.54 25.71
CA GLY A 221 -15.71 -21.13 25.69
C GLY A 221 -16.39 -21.07 24.33
N VAL A 222 -17.69 -20.79 24.31
CA VAL A 222 -18.48 -20.74 23.07
C VAL A 222 -18.39 -19.36 22.42
N ASP A 223 -18.43 -19.34 21.08
CA ASP A 223 -18.40 -18.12 20.24
C ASP A 223 -17.16 -17.23 20.46
N VAL A 224 -15.99 -17.83 20.70
CA VAL A 224 -14.74 -17.10 20.97
C VAL A 224 -14.42 -16.10 19.87
N ILE A 225 -14.55 -16.47 18.59
CA ILE A 225 -14.27 -15.55 17.48
C ILE A 225 -15.13 -14.29 17.53
N LYS A 226 -16.42 -14.44 17.86
CA LYS A 226 -17.34 -13.32 17.98
C LYS A 226 -16.93 -12.42 19.14
N LYS A 227 -16.76 -12.99 20.33
CA LYS A 227 -16.33 -12.26 21.54
C LYS A 227 -14.99 -11.54 21.31
N PHE A 228 -14.06 -12.22 20.65
CA PHE A 228 -12.76 -11.68 20.30
C PHE A 228 -12.87 -10.53 19.30
N CYS A 229 -13.65 -10.67 18.23
CA CYS A 229 -13.86 -9.59 17.26
C CYS A 229 -14.57 -8.38 17.87
N ASP A 230 -15.61 -8.61 18.69
CA ASP A 230 -16.32 -7.57 19.41
C ASP A 230 -15.38 -6.79 20.36
N PHE A 231 -14.47 -7.50 21.04
CA PHE A 231 -13.46 -6.89 21.91
C PHE A 231 -12.38 -6.14 21.12
N LEU A 232 -11.77 -6.81 20.12
CA LEU A 232 -10.67 -6.28 19.33
C LEU A 232 -11.08 -5.04 18.53
N PHE A 233 -12.31 -5.02 18.00
CA PHE A 233 -12.82 -3.92 17.19
C PHE A 233 -13.58 -2.86 18.00
N SER A 234 -13.52 -2.92 19.33
CA SER A 234 -14.07 -1.86 20.18
C SER A 234 -13.26 -0.55 20.07
N LYS A 235 -13.87 0.57 20.46
CA LYS A 235 -13.27 1.91 20.34
C LYS A 235 -11.96 2.09 21.12
N CYS A 236 -11.71 1.31 22.17
CA CYS A 236 -10.46 1.43 22.94
C CYS A 236 -9.23 1.01 22.14
N HIS A 237 -9.39 0.19 21.10
CA HIS A 237 -8.31 -0.29 20.24
C HIS A 237 -8.14 0.53 18.94
N GLU A 238 -8.72 1.73 18.87
CA GLU A 238 -8.56 2.58 17.69
C GLU A 238 -7.07 2.95 17.47
N GLY A 239 -6.56 2.64 16.28
CA GLY A 239 -5.16 2.87 15.90
C GLY A 239 -4.19 1.79 16.36
N PHE A 240 -4.65 0.70 16.97
CA PHE A 240 -3.80 -0.44 17.32
C PHE A 240 -3.41 -1.27 16.10
N THR A 241 -2.30 -2.00 16.23
CA THR A 241 -1.89 -3.04 15.30
C THR A 241 -1.89 -4.39 16.03
N ALA A 242 -2.78 -5.28 15.62
CA ALA A 242 -2.86 -6.65 16.11
C ALA A 242 -1.97 -7.57 15.26
N ILE A 243 -1.25 -8.48 15.92
CA ILE A 243 -0.22 -9.32 15.32
C ILE A 243 -0.44 -10.75 15.77
N ALA A 244 -0.62 -11.66 14.81
CA ALA A 244 -0.56 -13.09 15.07
C ALA A 244 0.57 -13.73 14.27
N HIS A 245 1.05 -14.87 14.76
CA HIS A 245 2.10 -15.63 14.09
C HIS A 245 1.49 -16.65 13.14
N ASN A 246 1.74 -16.47 11.83
CA ASN A 246 1.08 -17.22 10.75
C ASN A 246 -0.41 -16.83 10.54
N LEU A 247 -0.75 -15.57 10.83
CA LEU A 247 -2.09 -15.01 10.60
C LEU A 247 -2.62 -15.30 9.19
N LYS A 248 -1.75 -15.25 8.18
CA LYS A 248 -2.11 -15.46 6.78
C LYS A 248 -2.67 -16.84 6.46
N GLY A 249 -2.21 -17.84 7.21
CA GLY A 249 -2.51 -19.26 6.97
C GLY A 249 -3.54 -19.82 7.93
N TYR A 250 -3.78 -19.16 9.07
CA TYR A 250 -4.63 -19.70 10.13
C TYR A 250 -5.55 -18.63 10.75
N ASP A 251 -5.09 -17.90 11.77
CA ASP A 251 -5.94 -17.03 12.62
C ASP A 251 -6.74 -16.01 11.82
N GLY A 252 -6.12 -15.43 10.80
CA GLY A 252 -6.73 -14.42 9.95
C GLY A 252 -7.91 -14.94 9.14
N GLN A 253 -7.99 -16.25 8.89
CA GLN A 253 -9.11 -16.87 8.17
C GLN A 253 -10.39 -16.86 9.01
N PHE A 254 -10.29 -17.14 10.31
CA PHE A 254 -11.43 -17.07 11.23
C PHE A 254 -11.98 -15.65 11.33
N ILE A 255 -11.09 -14.67 11.51
CA ILE A 255 -11.47 -13.24 11.61
C ILE A 255 -12.09 -12.76 10.31
N LEU A 256 -11.49 -13.12 9.15
CA LEU A 256 -12.04 -12.75 7.84
C LEU A 256 -13.42 -13.37 7.63
N GLY A 257 -13.59 -14.66 7.93
CA GLY A 257 -14.87 -15.36 7.82
C GLY A 257 -15.95 -14.73 8.68
N HIS A 258 -15.63 -14.37 9.93
CA HIS A 258 -16.56 -13.69 10.83
C HIS A 258 -16.96 -12.30 10.33
N LEU A 259 -16.01 -11.48 9.87
CA LEU A 259 -16.32 -10.16 9.34
C LEU A 259 -17.22 -10.22 8.11
N LEU A 260 -16.93 -11.16 7.20
CA LEU A 260 -17.73 -11.34 5.99
C LEU A 260 -19.16 -11.84 6.29
N SER A 261 -19.34 -12.71 7.29
CA SER A 261 -20.68 -13.16 7.71
C SER A 261 -21.53 -12.03 8.29
N GLN A 262 -20.89 -11.01 8.88
CA GLN A 262 -21.54 -9.78 9.34
C GLN A 262 -21.71 -8.71 8.23
N GLY A 263 -21.33 -9.03 6.98
CA GLY A 263 -21.38 -8.07 5.87
C GLY A 263 -20.32 -6.97 5.92
N ILE A 264 -19.31 -7.11 6.78
CA ILE A 264 -18.21 -6.15 6.91
C ILE A 264 -17.10 -6.55 5.94
N LYS A 265 -16.76 -5.66 5.00
CA LYS A 265 -15.68 -5.88 4.03
C LYS A 265 -14.40 -5.15 4.47
N PRO A 266 -13.39 -5.85 5.01
CA PRO A 266 -12.11 -5.22 5.36
C PRO A 266 -11.25 -4.93 4.13
N HIS A 267 -10.30 -4.01 4.27
CA HIS A 267 -9.25 -3.79 3.27
C HIS A 267 -8.13 -4.82 3.47
N VAL A 268 -8.01 -5.77 2.55
CA VAL A 268 -7.02 -6.85 2.62
C VAL A 268 -5.84 -6.62 1.67
N ILE A 269 -4.65 -7.04 2.09
CA ILE A 269 -3.49 -7.20 1.22
C ILE A 269 -3.16 -8.68 1.19
N THR A 270 -3.11 -9.26 -0.01
CA THR A 270 -2.82 -10.68 -0.21
C THR A 270 -1.54 -10.88 -1.01
N ASN A 271 -0.95 -12.06 -0.86
CA ASN A 271 0.09 -12.59 -1.74
C ASN A 271 -0.39 -13.93 -2.27
N GLY A 272 -0.95 -13.93 -3.49
CA GLY A 272 -1.77 -15.04 -3.97
C GLY A 272 -3.02 -15.20 -3.09
N SER A 273 -3.26 -16.41 -2.59
CA SER A 273 -4.35 -16.74 -1.66
C SER A 273 -4.06 -16.35 -0.21
N MET A 274 -2.81 -16.01 0.13
CA MET A 274 -2.39 -15.79 1.51
C MET A 274 -2.71 -14.38 2.00
N LEU A 275 -3.37 -14.26 3.16
CA LEU A 275 -3.79 -12.98 3.75
C LEU A 275 -2.64 -12.30 4.50
N MET A 276 -1.91 -11.40 3.84
CA MET A 276 -0.72 -10.76 4.42
C MET A 276 -1.03 -9.76 5.52
N SER A 277 -2.11 -8.98 5.32
CA SER A 277 -2.59 -8.03 6.30
C SER A 277 -4.06 -7.71 6.04
N MET A 278 -4.77 -7.32 7.09
CA MET A 278 -6.15 -6.90 7.05
C MET A 278 -6.30 -5.55 7.77
N GLU A 279 -7.10 -4.64 7.24
CA GLU A 279 -7.37 -3.34 7.86
C GLU A 279 -8.87 -3.08 7.91
N ILE A 280 -9.38 -2.80 9.10
CA ILE A 280 -10.78 -2.44 9.34
C ILE A 280 -10.83 -0.91 9.43
N VAL A 281 -11.15 -0.27 8.31
CA VAL A 281 -11.06 1.19 8.15
C VAL A 281 -11.95 1.94 9.16
N SER A 282 -13.13 1.39 9.49
CA SER A 282 -14.07 1.99 10.44
C SER A 282 -13.51 2.09 11.87
N HIS A 283 -12.62 1.17 12.26
CA HIS A 283 -12.03 1.10 13.60
C HIS A 283 -10.54 1.47 13.62
N LYS A 284 -9.98 1.85 12.45
CA LYS A 284 -8.55 2.19 12.25
C LYS A 284 -7.59 1.17 12.86
N ILE A 285 -7.94 -0.10 12.80
CA ILE A 285 -7.16 -1.20 13.35
C ILE A 285 -6.64 -2.07 12.22
N ARG A 286 -5.39 -2.50 12.37
CA ARG A 286 -4.70 -3.31 11.37
C ARG A 286 -4.25 -4.62 11.98
N LEU A 287 -4.50 -5.71 11.27
CA LEU A 287 -4.00 -7.04 11.57
C LEU A 287 -2.83 -7.36 10.64
N ILE A 288 -1.76 -7.91 11.19
CA ILE A 288 -0.54 -8.22 10.46
C ILE A 288 -0.04 -9.63 10.82
N ASP A 289 0.41 -10.36 9.81
CA ASP A 289 1.15 -11.61 10.01
C ASP A 289 2.63 -11.33 10.36
N SER A 290 3.07 -11.75 11.54
CA SER A 290 4.48 -11.63 11.95
C SER A 290 5.42 -12.49 11.11
N LEU A 291 4.94 -13.57 10.47
CA LEU A 291 5.74 -14.47 9.64
C LEU A 291 6.27 -13.78 8.36
N ASN A 292 5.73 -12.61 8.01
CA ASN A 292 6.26 -11.76 6.93
C ASN A 292 7.58 -11.08 7.29
N PHE A 293 7.84 -10.91 8.59
CA PHE A 293 9.04 -10.26 9.12
C PHE A 293 9.99 -11.29 9.73
N LEU A 294 9.43 -12.32 10.35
CA LEU A 294 10.13 -13.42 10.98
C LEU A 294 9.77 -14.72 10.25
N PRO A 295 10.42 -15.05 9.12
CA PRO A 295 10.07 -16.20 8.28
C PRO A 295 10.58 -17.52 8.88
N MET A 296 10.28 -17.76 10.15
CA MET A 296 10.66 -18.94 10.91
C MET A 296 9.58 -19.28 11.95
N PRO A 297 9.46 -20.55 12.36
CA PRO A 297 8.56 -20.94 13.45
C PRO A 297 8.97 -20.30 14.79
N LEU A 298 7.99 -20.00 15.66
CA LEU A 298 8.24 -19.50 17.02
C LEU A 298 9.16 -20.40 17.85
N SER A 299 9.14 -21.72 17.65
CA SER A 299 10.02 -22.65 18.38
C SER A 299 11.51 -22.45 18.08
N LYS A 300 11.86 -21.92 16.91
CA LYS A 300 13.25 -21.63 16.51
C LYS A 300 13.69 -20.23 16.89
N PHE A 301 12.75 -19.37 17.29
CA PHE A 301 13.04 -17.98 17.59
C PHE A 301 14.03 -17.82 18.77
N PRO A 302 13.86 -18.50 19.93
CA PRO A 302 14.77 -18.37 21.08
C PRO A 302 16.24 -18.66 20.73
N LYS A 303 16.47 -19.76 20.00
CA LYS A 303 17.81 -20.13 19.48
C LYS A 303 18.42 -19.07 18.57
N THR A 304 17.58 -18.36 17.80
CA THR A 304 18.05 -17.36 16.84
C THR A 304 18.43 -16.04 17.52
N VAL A 305 17.88 -15.77 18.71
CA VAL A 305 18.18 -14.57 19.51
C VAL A 305 19.13 -14.83 20.68
N GLY A 306 19.68 -16.05 20.80
CA GLY A 306 20.58 -16.42 21.90
C GLY A 306 19.89 -16.62 23.25
N LEU A 307 18.57 -16.82 23.27
CA LEU A 307 17.80 -17.15 24.46
C LEU A 307 17.72 -18.67 24.57
N GLU A 308 18.60 -19.27 25.37
CA GLU A 308 18.67 -20.73 25.56
C GLU A 308 17.62 -21.25 26.58
N GLU A 309 17.09 -20.38 27.43
CA GLU A 309 16.22 -20.73 28.56
C GLU A 309 14.72 -20.82 28.21
N LEU A 310 14.31 -20.30 27.04
CA LEU A 310 12.91 -20.28 26.60
C LEU A 310 12.66 -21.40 25.60
N THR A 311 12.08 -22.49 26.06
CA THR A 311 11.56 -23.56 25.19
C THR A 311 10.06 -23.39 25.00
N LYS A 312 9.62 -23.29 23.74
CA LYS A 312 8.19 -23.33 23.40
C LYS A 312 7.64 -24.70 23.80
N ARG A 313 6.63 -24.73 24.66
CA ARG A 313 5.90 -25.95 25.00
C ARG A 313 4.97 -26.34 23.84
N TYR A 314 4.72 -27.63 23.68
CA TYR A 314 3.80 -28.14 22.67
C TYR A 314 2.39 -28.21 23.23
N PHE A 315 1.40 -27.90 22.39
CA PHE A 315 -0.01 -27.96 22.75
C PHE A 315 -0.62 -29.28 22.23
N PRO A 316 -1.39 -30.02 23.04
CA PRO A 316 -1.97 -31.29 22.64
C PRO A 316 -3.24 -31.06 21.78
N HIS A 317 -3.03 -30.72 20.51
CA HIS A 317 -4.10 -30.31 19.58
C HIS A 317 -5.23 -31.32 19.42
N LEU A 318 -4.97 -32.63 19.56
CA LEU A 318 -6.01 -33.68 19.48
C LEU A 318 -6.67 -33.96 20.83
N PHE A 319 -6.06 -33.52 21.93
CA PHE A 319 -6.66 -33.60 23.27
C PHE A 319 -7.63 -32.44 23.54
N ASN A 320 -7.52 -31.35 22.77
CA ASN A 320 -8.40 -30.19 22.84
C ASN A 320 -9.79 -30.51 22.25
N THR A 321 -10.60 -31.21 23.05
CA THR A 321 -11.98 -31.62 22.73
C THR A 321 -12.95 -31.02 23.73
N ALA A 322 -14.24 -30.98 23.40
CA ALA A 322 -15.27 -30.47 24.31
C ALA A 322 -15.30 -31.22 25.65
N GLU A 323 -15.07 -32.53 25.62
CA GLU A 323 -15.07 -33.40 26.81
C GLU A 323 -13.87 -33.12 27.74
N ASN A 324 -12.73 -32.75 27.17
CA ASN A 324 -11.49 -32.55 27.92
C ASN A 324 -11.25 -31.10 28.39
N GLN A 325 -12.18 -30.17 28.13
CA GLN A 325 -12.00 -28.76 28.55
C GLN A 325 -11.86 -28.59 30.07
N ALA A 326 -12.44 -29.49 30.86
CA ALA A 326 -12.34 -29.50 32.33
C ALA A 326 -11.30 -30.50 32.87
N TYR A 327 -10.44 -31.04 32.00
CA TYR A 327 -9.46 -32.07 32.38
C TYR A 327 -8.40 -31.49 33.33
N LEU A 328 -8.28 -32.11 34.50
CA LEU A 328 -7.22 -31.87 35.48
C LEU A 328 -6.52 -33.20 35.74
N GLY A 329 -5.32 -33.37 35.21
CA GLY A 329 -4.60 -34.64 35.28
C GLY A 329 -3.19 -34.59 34.73
N ALA A 330 -2.62 -35.76 34.47
CA ALA A 330 -1.29 -35.90 33.88
C ALA A 330 -1.26 -35.39 32.43
N LEU A 331 -0.06 -35.17 31.89
CA LEU A 331 0.08 -34.78 30.49
C LEU A 331 -0.52 -35.85 29.56
N PRO A 332 -1.24 -35.45 28.49
CA PRO A 332 -1.74 -36.38 27.49
C PRO A 332 -0.63 -37.19 26.83
N ASP A 333 -0.99 -38.34 26.26
CA ASP A 333 -0.05 -39.16 25.48
C ASP A 333 0.44 -38.44 24.22
N VAL A 334 1.62 -38.82 23.73
CA VAL A 334 2.32 -38.19 22.58
C VAL A 334 1.45 -38.15 21.33
N ASP A 335 0.61 -39.17 21.13
CA ASP A 335 -0.34 -39.23 20.01
C ASP A 335 -1.30 -38.04 19.98
N ASN A 336 -1.61 -37.45 21.13
CA ASN A 336 -2.52 -36.31 21.23
C ASN A 336 -1.90 -34.97 20.78
N TYR A 337 -0.59 -34.94 20.52
CA TYR A 337 0.12 -33.76 20.03
C TYR A 337 0.18 -33.70 18.50
N ALA A 338 -0.50 -34.60 17.80
CA ALA A 338 -0.50 -34.66 16.33
C ALA A 338 0.94 -34.75 15.75
N PRO A 339 1.74 -35.77 16.14
CA PRO A 339 3.17 -35.87 15.80
C PRO A 339 3.44 -35.88 14.28
N ASN A 340 2.46 -36.28 13.48
CA ASN A 340 2.53 -36.27 12.00
C ASN A 340 2.69 -34.86 11.40
N PHE A 341 2.32 -33.81 12.13
CA PHE A 341 2.46 -32.41 11.70
C PHE A 341 3.66 -31.70 12.36
N MET A 342 4.45 -32.42 13.15
CA MET A 342 5.66 -31.91 13.81
C MET A 342 6.93 -32.32 13.05
N ASN A 343 8.04 -31.58 13.23
CA ASN A 343 9.31 -32.06 12.71
C ASN A 343 9.77 -33.28 13.51
N PRO A 344 10.49 -34.24 12.89
CA PRO A 344 10.99 -35.42 13.60
C PRO A 344 11.90 -35.14 14.80
N GLN A 345 12.55 -33.97 14.83
CA GLN A 345 13.37 -33.51 15.96
C GLN A 345 12.52 -33.01 17.13
N ASP A 346 11.35 -32.47 16.85
CA ASP A 346 10.42 -31.87 17.81
C ASP A 346 9.60 -32.98 18.53
N VAL A 347 9.27 -34.08 17.83
CA VAL A 347 8.54 -35.25 18.37
C VAL A 347 9.30 -35.99 19.49
N ARG A 348 10.64 -35.91 19.51
CA ARG A 348 11.47 -36.56 20.54
C ARG A 348 11.56 -35.76 21.84
N SER A 349 11.11 -34.51 21.81
CA SER A 349 11.17 -33.55 22.93
C SER A 349 9.81 -33.22 23.54
N SER A 350 8.73 -33.73 22.95
CA SER A 350 7.34 -33.55 23.35
C SER A 350 6.84 -34.66 24.26
#